data_AF-A0A3L7Y262-F1
#
_entry.id   AF-A0A3L7Y262-F1
#
_cell.length_a   1.000
_cell.length_b   1.000
_cell.length_c   1.000
_cell.angle_alpha   90.00
_cell.angle_beta   90.00
_cell.angle_gamma   90.00
#
_symmetry.space_group_name_H-M   'P 1'
#
loop_
_entity.id
_entity.type
_entity.pdbx_description
1 polymer ?
#
loop_
_entity_poly.entity_id
_entity_poly.type
_entity_poly.pdbx_seq_one_letter_code
_entity_poly.pdbx_strand_id
1 'polypeptide(L)' 'MPLHDLIYVERALRMRSLHSRRIDALLLAGGERLEIIHGVGTGALRDAVRRRLRELSEVREVRDADTPGRDGVTIALL' A
#
# COMPACT_ATOMS: atom_id res chain seq x y z
N MET A 1 23.33 -2.09 -13.68
CA MET A 1 22.07 -1.46 -14.14
C MET A 1 21.19 -1.27 -12.90
N PRO A 2 21.17 -0.12 -12.21
CA PRO A 2 20.41 -0.04 -10.98
C PRO A 2 18.96 0.37 -11.29
N LEU A 3 18.05 -0.59 -11.22
CA LEU A 3 16.60 -0.40 -11.12
C LEU A 3 16.25 0.03 -9.69
N HIS A 4 16.63 1.23 -9.27
CA HIS A 4 16.46 1.66 -7.88
C HIS A 4 15.05 2.12 -7.52
N ASP A 5 14.11 2.27 -8.47
CA ASP A 5 12.79 2.84 -8.15
C ASP A 5 11.66 2.26 -9.03
N LEU A 6 11.51 0.93 -9.10
CA LEU A 6 10.27 0.32 -9.63
C LEU A 6 9.15 0.47 -8.59
N ILE A 7 8.64 1.70 -8.46
CA ILE A 7 7.42 2.00 -7.71
C ILE A 7 6.26 1.35 -8.46
N TYR A 8 5.85 0.16 -8.03
CA TYR A 8 4.64 -0.49 -8.53
C TYR A 8 3.42 0.22 -7.93
N VAL A 9 2.95 1.28 -8.60
CA VAL A 9 1.74 2.02 -8.21
C VAL A 9 0.51 1.21 -8.58
N GLU A 10 0.04 0.35 -7.68
CA GLU A 10 -1.22 -0.36 -7.84
C GLU A 10 -2.40 0.57 -7.50
N ARG A 11 -3.17 0.96 -8.52
CA ARG A 11 -4.34 1.83 -8.39
C ARG A 11 -5.51 1.04 -7.79
N ALA A 12 -5.55 0.94 -6.46
CA ALA A 12 -6.51 0.13 -5.73
C ALA A 12 -7.93 0.74 -5.65
N LEU A 13 -8.64 0.88 -6.78
CA LEU A 13 -9.99 1.45 -6.83
C LEU A 13 -11.10 0.58 -6.19
N ARG A 14 -10.81 -0.59 -5.59
CA ARG A 14 -11.82 -1.45 -4.92
C ARG A 14 -11.19 -2.35 -3.84
N MET A 15 -10.80 -1.79 -2.69
CA MET A 15 -10.29 -2.61 -1.57
C MET A 15 -11.39 -3.14 -0.67
N ARG A 16 -11.98 -4.27 -1.04
CA ARG A 16 -12.58 -5.18 -0.03
C ARG A 16 -11.60 -6.24 0.47
N SER A 17 -10.43 -6.37 -0.16
CA SER A 17 -9.53 -7.49 0.11
C SER A 17 -8.13 -7.20 -0.42
N LEU A 18 -7.26 -6.66 0.44
CA LEU A 18 -5.82 -6.65 0.20
C LEU A 18 -5.33 -8.11 0.30
N HIS A 19 -5.12 -8.77 -0.84
CA HIS A 19 -4.78 -10.20 -0.91
C HIS A 19 -3.26 -10.41 -0.87
N SER A 20 -2.81 -11.45 -0.14
CA SER A 20 -1.39 -11.84 -0.03
C SER A 20 -0.71 -12.02 -1.38
N ARG A 21 -1.39 -12.65 -2.34
CA ARG A 21 -0.84 -12.90 -3.70
C ARG A 21 -0.33 -11.65 -4.42
N ARG A 22 -0.93 -10.47 -4.16
CA ARG A 22 -0.48 -9.21 -4.78
C ARG A 22 0.80 -8.69 -4.12
N ILE A 23 0.97 -8.92 -2.83
CA ILE A 23 2.20 -8.60 -2.09
C ILE A 23 3.30 -9.57 -2.52
N ASP A 24 2.99 -10.85 -2.62
CA ASP A 24 3.92 -11.88 -3.11
C ASP A 24 4.45 -11.52 -4.50
N ALA A 25 3.57 -11.11 -5.43
CA ALA A 25 3.97 -10.66 -6.75
C ALA A 25 4.86 -9.42 -6.73
N LEU A 26 4.60 -8.48 -5.81
CA LEU A 26 5.39 -7.25 -5.67
C LEU A 26 6.78 -7.55 -5.10
N LEU A 27 6.87 -8.43 -4.12
CA LEU A 27 8.13 -8.92 -3.54
C LEU A 27 8.95 -9.72 -4.57
N LEU A 28 8.31 -10.61 -5.34
CA LEU A 28 8.97 -11.36 -6.41
C LEU A 28 9.50 -10.44 -7.52
N ALA A 29 8.87 -9.29 -7.73
CA ALA A 29 9.34 -8.24 -8.64
C ALA A 29 10.41 -7.33 -8.03
N GLY A 30 10.81 -7.55 -6.76
CA GLY A 30 11.79 -6.72 -6.06
C GLY A 30 11.24 -5.38 -5.57
N GLY A 31 9.92 -5.21 -5.49
CA GLY A 31 9.30 -4.00 -4.99
C GLY A 31 9.37 -3.90 -3.46
N GLU A 32 9.70 -2.72 -2.96
CA GLU A 32 9.85 -2.45 -1.51
C GLU A 32 8.71 -1.60 -0.93
N ARG A 33 7.79 -1.13 -1.79
CA ARG A 33 6.77 -0.14 -1.43
C ARG A 33 5.45 -0.41 -2.12
N LEU A 34 4.37 -0.30 -1.34
CA LEU A 34 2.99 -0.40 -1.82
C LEU A 34 2.24 0.88 -1.48
N GLU A 35 1.62 1.48 -2.49
CA GLU A 35 0.77 2.66 -2.32
C GLU A 35 -0.69 2.30 -2.51
N ILE A 36 -1.51 2.73 -1.57
CA ILE A 36 -2.86 2.21 -1.40
C ILE A 36 -3.83 3.39 -1.37
N ILE A 37 -4.49 3.63 -2.49
CA ILE A 37 -5.46 4.72 -2.64
C ILE A 37 -6.83 4.24 -2.15
N HIS A 38 -7.25 4.72 -0.98
CA HIS A 38 -8.56 4.45 -0.39
C HIS A 38 -9.53 5.65 -0.46
N GLY A 39 -9.03 6.84 -0.81
CA GLY A 39 -9.81 8.08 -0.78
C GLY A 39 -10.00 8.61 0.65
N VAL A 40 -10.52 9.84 0.77
CA VAL A 40 -10.65 10.52 2.08
C VAL A 40 -11.89 10.03 2.83
N GLY A 41 -13.08 10.20 2.23
CA GLY A 41 -14.34 9.67 2.74
C GLY A 41 -14.54 9.86 4.26
N THR A 42 -15.05 8.83 4.93
CA THR A 42 -15.24 8.79 6.39
C THR A 42 -14.03 8.24 7.15
N GLY A 43 -12.93 7.89 6.47
CA GLY A 43 -11.78 7.20 7.07
C GLY A 43 -11.96 5.68 7.30
N ALA A 44 -13.17 5.13 7.18
CA ALA A 44 -13.41 3.70 7.45
C ALA A 44 -12.56 2.76 6.59
N LEU A 45 -12.32 3.10 5.31
CA LEU A 45 -11.47 2.30 4.43
C LEU A 45 -9.98 2.45 4.78
N ARG A 46 -9.54 3.64 5.20
CA ARG A 46 -8.18 3.86 5.72
C ARG A 46 -7.92 2.94 6.91
N ASP A 47 -8.84 2.90 7.86
CA ASP A 47 -8.68 2.10 9.08
C ASP A 47 -8.64 0.59 8.77
N ALA A 48 -9.52 0.13 7.88
CA ALA A 48 -9.53 -1.26 7.42
C ALA A 48 -8.22 -1.66 6.70
N VAL A 49 -7.72 -0.79 5.81
CA VAL A 49 -6.44 -0.98 5.12
C VAL A 49 -5.29 -1.05 6.13
N ARG A 50 -5.19 -0.08 7.03
CA ARG A 50 -4.11 -0.03 8.04
C ARG A 50 -4.16 -1.22 8.99
N ARG A 51 -5.35 -1.70 9.38
CA ARG A 51 -5.48 -2.93 10.18
C ARG A 51 -4.93 -4.14 9.43
N ARG A 52 -5.37 -4.33 8.18
CA ARG A 52 -4.95 -5.48 7.37
C ARG A 52 -3.45 -5.50 7.09
N LEU A 53 -2.85 -4.34 6.81
CA LEU A 53 -1.40 -4.22 6.57
C LEU A 53 -0.56 -4.62 7.77
N ARG A 54 -1.01 -4.28 8.99
CA ARG A 54 -0.28 -4.64 10.22
C ARG A 54 -0.33 -6.14 10.55
N GLU A 55 -1.22 -6.89 9.92
CA GLU A 55 -1.31 -8.36 10.06
C GLU A 55 -0.36 -9.11 9.12
N LEU A 56 0.29 -8.40 8.18
CA LEU A 56 1.16 -8.99 7.18
C LEU A 56 2.60 -8.94 7.68
N SER A 57 3.24 -10.11 7.77
CA SER A 57 4.64 -10.26 8.21
C SER A 57 5.62 -9.52 7.33
N GLU A 58 5.26 -9.34 6.06
CA GLU A 58 6.06 -8.70 5.04
C GLU A 58 6.03 -7.18 5.16
N VAL A 59 5.17 -6.58 5.99
CA VAL A 59 5.04 -5.12 6.09
C VAL A 59 5.87 -4.60 7.27
N ARG A 60 6.93 -3.85 6.98
CA ARG A 60 7.80 -3.18 7.97
C ARG A 60 7.20 -1.89 8.53
N GLU A 61 6.51 -1.10 7.71
CA GLU A 61 5.97 0.20 8.11
C GLU A 61 4.63 0.51 7.42
N VAL A 62 3.74 1.21 8.13
CA VAL A 62 2.49 1.75 7.58
C VAL A 62 2.33 3.23 7.94
N ARG A 63 2.34 4.10 6.94
CA ARG A 63 2.17 5.55 7.10
C ARG A 63 1.17 6.11 6.10
N ASP A 64 0.66 7.30 6.38
CA ASP A 64 -0.12 8.04 5.39
C ASP A 64 0.84 8.73 4.41
N ALA A 65 0.39 9.03 3.20
CA ALA A 65 1.15 9.90 2.31
C ALA A 65 1.17 11.34 2.86
N ASP A 66 2.33 11.98 2.77
CA ASP A 66 2.62 13.33 3.30
C ASP A 66 2.58 14.42 2.21
N THR A 67 2.26 14.04 0.98
CA THR A 67 2.24 14.94 -0.18
C THR A 67 0.84 15.57 -0.35
N PRO A 68 0.72 16.87 -0.66
CA PRO A 68 -0.55 17.51 -0.95
C PRO A 68 -1.40 16.75 -1.98
N GLY A 69 -2.70 16.61 -1.72
CA GLY A 69 -3.64 15.89 -2.59
C GLY A 69 -3.59 14.37 -2.46
N ARG A 70 -2.83 13.83 -1.50
CA ARG A 70 -2.70 12.38 -1.25
C ARG A 70 -3.27 11.92 0.08
N ASP A 71 -4.15 12.73 0.69
CA ASP A 71 -4.78 12.44 1.99
C ASP A 71 -5.54 11.09 2.02
N GLY A 72 -5.96 10.60 0.85
CA GLY A 72 -6.59 9.30 0.68
C GLY A 72 -5.63 8.14 0.37
N VAL A 73 -4.36 8.25 0.73
CA VAL A 73 -3.33 7.24 0.42
C VAL A 73 -2.60 6.75 1.67
N THR A 74 -2.58 5.43 1.84
CA THR A 74 -1.70 4.73 2.78
C THR A 74 -0.48 4.17 2.03
N ILE A 75 0.70 4.30 2.61
CA ILE A 75 1.96 3.73 2.13
C ILE A 75 2.35 2.59 3.08
N ALA A 76 2.63 1.42 2.50
CA ALA A 76 3.24 0.29 3.19
C ALA A 76 4.68 0.10 2.68
N LEU A 77 5.63 -0.01 3.60
CA LEU A 77 6.98 -0.45 3.28
C LEU A 77 7.06 -1.95 3.55
N LEU A 78 7.52 -2.72 2.57
CA LEU A 78 7.65 -4.17 2.64
C LEU A 78 9.07 -4.53 3.07
#